data_AF-A0A1Q5Q5L9-F1
#
_entry.id   AF-A0A1Q5Q5L9-F1
#
_cell.length_a   1.000
_cell.length_b   1.000
_cell.length_c   1.000
_cell.angle_alpha   90.00
_cell.angle_beta   90.00
_cell.angle_gamma   90.00
#
_symmetry.space_group_name_H-M   'P 1'
#
loop_
_entity.id
_entity.type
_entity.pdbx_description
1 polymer ?
#
loop_
_entity_poly.entity_id
_entity_poly.type
_entity_poly.pdbx_seq_one_letter_code
_entity_poly.pdbx_strand_id
1 'polypeptide(L)'
;MLAEDTIVMRQVRTFVDDEYTIHSADGRQLTLKGSALEFSLDVTDAESGTVYAQVTRSLGDLPTFLLSKETFLVSFAPGADETVRSVTIGALLAIDMIRKKERRADAVS
;
A
#
# COMPACT_ATOMS: atom_id res chain seq x y z
N MET A 1 1.53 22.48 -10.30
CA MET A 1 2.42 21.58 -11.06
C MET A 1 3.27 20.88 -10.04
N LEU A 2 3.10 19.56 -9.86
CA LEU A 2 4.00 18.79 -9.02
C LEU A 2 5.38 18.80 -9.70
N ALA A 3 6.45 19.07 -8.95
CA ALA A 3 7.80 18.94 -9.50
C ALA A 3 8.01 17.49 -9.97
N GLU A 4 8.78 17.30 -11.03
CA GLU A 4 8.88 16.04 -11.81
C GLU A 4 9.24 14.79 -10.99
N ASP A 5 9.62 14.91 -9.70
CA ASP A 5 9.92 13.80 -8.80
C ASP A 5 9.06 13.79 -7.51
N THR A 6 7.82 14.29 -7.55
CA THR A 6 6.94 14.32 -6.37
C THR A 6 5.84 13.27 -6.44
N ILE A 7 5.82 12.35 -5.48
CA ILE A 7 4.68 11.46 -5.25
C ILE A 7 3.73 12.11 -4.25
N VAL A 8 2.46 12.27 -4.63
CA VAL A 8 1.41 12.74 -3.70
C VAL A 8 0.50 11.59 -3.35
N MET A 9 0.48 11.23 -2.07
CA MET A 9 -0.44 10.22 -1.54
C MET A 9 -1.51 10.88 -0.68
N ARG A 10 -2.77 10.58 -0.99
CA ARG A 10 -3.92 11.02 -0.21
C ARG A 10 -4.65 9.81 0.34
N GLN A 11 -4.86 9.78 1.64
CA GLN A 11 -5.68 8.76 2.30
C GLN A 11 -7.14 9.21 2.37
N VAL A 12 -8.05 8.32 2.02
CA VAL A 12 -9.49 8.43 2.23
C VAL A 12 -9.89 7.26 3.11
N ARG A 13 -10.33 7.54 4.34
CA ARG A 13 -10.81 6.52 5.26
C ARG A 13 -12.32 6.41 5.22
N THR A 14 -12.80 5.19 5.06
CA THR A 14 -14.19 4.83 5.38
C THR A 14 -14.20 3.88 6.58
N PHE A 15 -15.36 3.69 7.23
CA PHE A 15 -15.48 2.80 8.39
C PHE A 15 -15.25 1.31 8.06
N VAL A 16 -15.10 0.96 6.78
CA VAL A 16 -15.05 -0.43 6.27
C VAL A 16 -13.72 -0.73 5.57
N ASP A 17 -13.27 0.13 4.65
CA ASP A 17 -12.03 -0.06 3.89
C ASP A 17 -11.14 1.20 3.93
N ASP A 18 -9.83 0.99 3.84
CA ASP A 18 -8.85 2.04 3.54
C ASP A 18 -8.72 2.21 2.03
N GLU A 19 -8.71 3.46 1.59
CA GLU A 19 -8.42 3.83 0.20
C GLU A 19 -7.31 4.88 0.18
N TYR A 20 -6.31 4.69 -0.68
CA TYR A 20 -5.25 5.66 -0.90
C TYR A 20 -5.16 5.98 -2.39
N THR A 21 -5.22 7.26 -2.71
CA THR A 21 -4.95 7.75 -4.05
C THR A 21 -3.51 8.22 -4.14
N ILE A 22 -2.78 7.75 -5.14
CA ILE A 22 -1.41 8.17 -5.40
C ILE A 22 -1.33 8.82 -6.77
N HIS A 23 -0.76 10.02 -6.81
CA HIS A 23 -0.32 10.66 -8.04
C HIS A 23 1.17 10.41 -8.20
N SER A 24 1.50 9.68 -9.26
CA SER A 24 2.87 9.37 -9.67
C SER A 24 3.50 10.56 -10.39
N ALA A 25 4.83 10.58 -10.40
CA ALA A 25 5.66 11.60 -11.07
C ALA A 25 5.39 11.68 -12.58
N ASP A 26 5.08 10.55 -13.20
CA ASP A 26 4.71 10.43 -14.62
C ASP A 26 3.26 10.84 -14.93
N GLY A 27 2.53 11.34 -13.92
CA GLY A 27 1.14 11.77 -14.04
C GLY A 27 0.12 10.64 -13.90
N ARG A 28 0.54 9.37 -13.75
CA ARG A 28 -0.40 8.26 -13.51
C ARG A 28 -1.06 8.39 -12.14
N GLN A 29 -2.33 8.02 -12.06
CA GLN A 29 -3.05 7.94 -10.80
C GLN A 29 -3.29 6.47 -10.46
N LEU A 30 -2.77 6.06 -9.30
CA LEU A 30 -2.97 4.72 -8.75
C LEU A 30 -3.91 4.79 -7.55
N THR A 31 -4.70 3.75 -7.37
CA THR A 31 -5.57 3.57 -6.21
C THR A 31 -5.15 2.32 -5.46
N LEU A 32 -4.91 2.45 -4.15
CA LEU A 32 -4.71 1.33 -3.25
C LEU A 32 -5.98 1.15 -2.46
N LYS A 33 -6.62 -0.01 -2.59
CA LYS A 33 -7.88 -0.29 -1.90
C LYS A 33 -7.79 -1.59 -1.11
N GLY A 34 -8.35 -1.57 0.09
CA GLY A 34 -8.55 -2.75 0.92
C GLY A 34 -8.33 -2.45 2.40
N SER A 35 -7.81 -3.42 3.15
CA SER A 35 -7.49 -3.25 4.56
C SER A 35 -6.00 -3.04 4.73
N ALA A 36 -5.61 -1.80 5.04
CA ALA A 36 -4.22 -1.55 5.38
C ALA A 36 -3.85 -2.32 6.64
N LEU A 37 -4.78 -2.47 7.60
CA LEU A 37 -4.57 -3.18 8.86
C LEU A 37 -4.20 -4.66 8.66
N GLU A 38 -4.94 -5.33 7.79
CA GLU A 38 -4.74 -6.73 7.44
C GLU A 38 -3.66 -6.94 6.37
N PHE A 39 -3.12 -5.84 5.82
CA PHE A 39 -2.22 -5.84 4.67
C PHE A 39 -2.79 -6.63 3.49
N SER A 40 -4.07 -6.38 3.21
CA SER A 40 -4.78 -6.89 2.05
C SER A 40 -5.14 -5.68 1.19
N LEU A 41 -4.32 -5.39 0.18
CA LEU A 41 -4.46 -4.20 -0.66
C LEU A 41 -4.27 -4.57 -2.12
N ASP A 42 -5.18 -4.10 -2.97
CA ASP A 42 -5.01 -4.12 -4.42
C ASP A 42 -4.51 -2.74 -4.88
N VAL A 43 -3.49 -2.73 -5.73
CA VAL A 43 -3.00 -1.55 -6.43
C VAL A 43 -3.60 -1.56 -7.82
N THR A 44 -4.47 -0.59 -8.10
CA THR A 44 -5.15 -0.45 -9.38
C THR A 44 -4.81 0.85 -10.07
N ASP A 45 -4.78 0.82 -11.39
CA ASP A 45 -4.82 2.03 -12.21
C ASP A 45 -6.18 2.71 -12.06
N ALA A 46 -6.20 4.00 -11.74
CA ALA A 46 -7.46 4.72 -11.49
C ALA A 46 -8.28 4.94 -12.77
N GLU A 47 -7.65 4.94 -13.94
CA GLU A 47 -8.32 5.21 -15.22
C GLU A 47 -8.81 3.92 -15.88
N SER A 48 -7.94 2.93 -16.01
CA SER A 48 -8.23 1.65 -16.68
C SER A 48 -8.80 0.59 -15.74
N GLY A 49 -8.66 0.75 -14.42
CA GLY A 49 -9.05 -0.28 -13.43
C GLY A 49 -8.12 -1.51 -13.40
N THR A 50 -7.01 -1.47 -14.13
CA THR A 50 -6.06 -2.59 -14.21
C THR A 50 -5.38 -2.81 -12.86
N VAL A 51 -5.39 -4.05 -12.35
CA VAL A 51 -4.65 -4.43 -11.14
C VAL A 51 -3.17 -4.61 -11.49
N TYR A 52 -2.31 -3.78 -10.91
CA TYR A 52 -0.86 -3.83 -11.11
C TYR A 52 -0.12 -4.56 -10.01
N ALA A 53 -0.64 -4.54 -8.79
CA ALA A 53 -0.06 -5.30 -7.70
C ALA A 53 -1.11 -5.73 -6.68
N GLN A 54 -0.80 -6.81 -5.98
CA GLN A 54 -1.58 -7.28 -4.85
C GLN A 54 -0.65 -7.45 -3.66
N VAL A 55 -1.08 -6.92 -2.53
CA VAL A 55 -0.39 -7.03 -1.26
C VAL A 55 -1.17 -7.98 -0.38
N THR A 56 -0.51 -9.03 0.08
CA THR A 56 -1.11 -10.02 0.96
C THR A 56 -0.19 -10.32 2.12
N ARG A 57 -0.80 -10.59 3.28
CA ARG A 57 -0.09 -11.14 4.42
C ARG A 57 0.24 -12.62 4.18
N SER A 58 1.51 -12.98 4.29
CA SER A 58 1.91 -14.39 4.35
C SER A 58 1.84 -14.85 5.80
N LEU A 59 0.87 -15.70 6.11
CA LEU A 59 0.93 -16.54 7.30
C LEU A 59 1.76 -17.76 6.90
N GLY A 60 3.04 -17.79 7.28
CA GLY A 60 3.94 -18.85 6.83
C GLY A 60 3.44 -20.25 7.19
N ASP A 61 3.64 -21.20 6.28
CA ASP A 61 3.39 -22.62 6.52
C ASP A 61 4.50 -23.18 7.42
N LEU A 62 4.39 -23.11 8.77
CA LEU A 62 5.09 -23.98 9.76
C LEU A 62 4.85 -23.52 11.23
N PRO A 63 4.83 -24.45 12.22
CA PRO A 63 4.27 -24.21 13.56
C PRO A 63 5.21 -23.48 14.57
N THR A 64 6.34 -22.92 14.13
CA THR A 64 7.35 -22.31 15.03
C THR A 64 7.25 -20.77 15.11
N PHE A 65 6.22 -20.16 14.53
CA PHE A 65 6.18 -18.72 14.25
C PHE A 65 5.55 -17.85 15.37
N LEU A 66 5.72 -18.22 16.64
CA LEU A 66 5.35 -17.36 17.78
C LEU A 66 6.42 -16.29 18.09
N LEU A 67 7.12 -15.77 17.07
CA LEU A 67 8.13 -14.72 17.20
C LEU A 67 8.07 -13.69 16.04
N SER A 68 6.97 -12.95 16.01
CA SER A 68 6.92 -11.49 15.80
C SER A 68 7.31 -10.82 14.46
N LYS A 69 7.64 -11.53 13.37
CA LYS A 69 7.90 -10.87 12.07
C LYS A 69 6.75 -11.09 11.10
N GLU A 70 5.85 -10.13 11.01
CA GLU A 70 4.82 -10.15 9.97
C GLU A 70 5.51 -10.11 8.59
N THR A 71 5.30 -11.17 7.80
CA THR A 71 5.83 -11.26 6.44
C THR A 71 4.74 -10.83 5.46
N PHE A 72 5.08 -9.89 4.58
CA PHE A 72 4.18 -9.39 3.55
C PHE A 72 4.72 -9.76 2.18
N LEU A 73 3.81 -10.13 1.28
CA LEU A 73 4.10 -10.41 -0.11
C LEU A 73 3.49 -9.30 -0.97
N VAL A 74 4.28 -8.82 -1.91
CA VAL A 74 3.82 -7.89 -2.94
C VAL A 74 4.00 -8.58 -4.29
N SER A 75 2.88 -8.97 -4.88
CA SER A 75 2.84 -9.63 -6.18
C SER A 75 2.54 -8.61 -7.25
N PHE A 76 3.47 -8.42 -8.19
CA PHE A 76 3.29 -7.49 -9.31
C PHE A 76 2.80 -8.21 -10.56
N ALA A 77 1.80 -7.65 -11.22
CA ALA A 77 1.37 -8.10 -12.54
C ALA A 77 2.51 -7.90 -13.57
N PRO A 78 2.57 -8.71 -14.65
CA PRO A 78 3.57 -8.53 -15.70
C PRO A 78 3.57 -7.13 -16.34
N GLY A 79 2.41 -6.46 -16.38
CA GLY A 79 2.25 -5.10 -16.90
C GLY A 79 2.65 -3.98 -15.94
N ALA A 80 3.06 -4.29 -14.70
CA ALA A 80 3.56 -3.29 -13.77
C ALA A 80 5.00 -2.91 -14.16
N ASP A 81 5.16 -1.73 -14.75
CA ASP A 81 6.47 -1.17 -15.08
C ASP A 81 7.24 -0.70 -13.82
N GLU A 82 8.48 -0.24 -14.02
CA GLU A 82 9.36 0.17 -12.92
C GLU A 82 8.79 1.32 -12.08
N THR A 83 8.12 2.28 -12.73
CA THR A 83 7.47 3.41 -12.03
C THR A 83 6.36 2.90 -11.12
N VAL A 84 5.47 2.05 -11.64
CA VAL A 84 4.38 1.48 -10.85
C VAL A 84 4.91 0.65 -9.66
N ARG A 85 5.98 -0.14 -9.87
CA ARG A 85 6.62 -0.91 -8.79
C ARG A 85 7.19 0.00 -7.71
N SER A 86 7.91 1.04 -8.11
CA SER A 86 8.57 1.98 -7.20
C SER A 86 7.55 2.77 -6.39
N VAL A 87 6.50 3.28 -7.05
CA VAL A 87 5.39 3.99 -6.40
C VAL A 87 4.65 3.07 -5.42
N THR A 88 4.40 1.83 -5.81
CA THR A 88 3.76 0.83 -4.94
C THR A 88 4.58 0.61 -3.66
N ILE A 89 5.88 0.38 -3.77
CA ILE A 89 6.76 0.16 -2.60
C ILE A 89 6.80 1.41 -1.72
N GLY A 90 6.94 2.59 -2.32
CA GLY A 90 6.94 3.87 -1.58
C GLY A 90 5.64 4.10 -0.82
N ALA A 91 4.49 3.78 -1.43
CA ALA A 91 3.19 3.88 -0.79
C ALA A 91 3.05 2.91 0.39
N LEU A 92 3.50 1.67 0.25
CA LEU A 92 3.47 0.70 1.35
C LEU A 92 4.31 1.14 2.54
N LEU A 93 5.49 1.72 2.29
CA LEU A 93 6.30 2.34 3.34
C LEU A 93 5.57 3.51 4.01
N ALA A 94 4.92 4.37 3.23
CA ALA A 94 4.15 5.49 3.77
C ALA A 94 2.97 5.02 4.63
N ILE A 95 2.25 3.98 4.20
CA ILE A 95 1.17 3.34 4.95
C ILE A 95 1.70 2.76 6.26
N ASP A 96 2.83 2.04 6.25
CA ASP A 96 3.43 1.51 7.49
C ASP A 96 3.80 2.63 8.47
N MET A 97 4.36 3.73 7.98
CA MET A 97 4.67 4.91 8.80
C MET A 97 3.42 5.54 9.42
N ILE A 98 2.33 5.70 8.67
CA ILE A 98 1.04 6.20 9.16
C ILE A 98 0.51 5.28 10.26
N ARG A 99 0.47 3.97 10.00
CA ARG A 99 -0.01 2.98 10.99
C ARG A 99 0.83 2.96 12.26
N LYS A 100 2.15 3.06 12.13
CA LYS A 100 3.05 3.15 13.30
C LYS A 100 2.85 4.43 14.10
N LYS A 101 2.42 5.52 13.46
CA LYS A 101 2.08 6.78 14.14
C LYS A 101 0.78 6.63 14.94
N GLU A 102 -0.23 5.96 14.37
CA GLU A 102 -1.53 5.74 15.00
C GLU A 102 -1.45 4.82 16.21
N ARG A 103 -0.76 3.68 16.08
CA ARG A 103 -0.52 2.78 17.23
C ARG A 103 0.16 3.47 18.41
N ARG A 104 1.01 4.47 18.14
CA ARG A 104 1.66 5.27 19.18
C ARG A 104 0.71 6.28 19.83
N ALA A 105 -0.26 6.81 19.07
CA ALA A 105 -1.28 7.70 19.62
C ALA A 105 -2.25 6.91 20.52
N ASP A 106 -2.68 5.73 20.09
CA ASP A 106 -3.61 4.88 20.84
C ASP A 106 -3.01 4.34 22.14
N ALA A 107 -1.69 4.09 22.18
CA ALA A 107 -1.01 3.58 23.38
C ALA A 107 -0.81 4.62 24.50
N VAL A 108 -1.11 5.89 24.24
CA VAL A 108 -0.93 7.02 25.19
C VAL A 108 -2.28 7.61 25.63
N SER A 109 -3.39 7.13 25.05
CA SER A 109 -4.77 7.49 25.44
C SER A 109 -5.36 6.50 26.44
#